data_AF-A0A235HS67-F1
#
_entry.id   AF-A0A235HS67-F1
#
_cell.length_a   1.000
_cell.length_b   1.000
_cell.length_c   1.000
_cell.angle_alpha   90.00
_cell.angle_beta   90.00
_cell.angle_gamma   90.00
#
_symmetry.space_group_name_H-M   'P 1'
#
loop_
_entity.id
_entity.type
_entity.pdbx_description
1 polymer ?
#
loop_
_entity_poly.entity_id
_entity_poly.type
_entity_poly.pdbx_seq_one_letter_code
_entity_poly.pdbx_strand_id
1 'polypeptide(L)' 'MKIGAIIQIGYGAIAIYDTALKFAPNDLKTLKRKGFALEKLSELQLSQQHYTEAIKALKQAIAYDSAFSR' A
#
# COMPACT_ATOMS: atom_id res chain seq x y z
N MET A 1 8.57 8.72 6.73
CA MET A 1 7.61 9.28 5.74
C MET A 1 7.74 8.73 4.30
N LYS A 2 8.47 7.63 4.01
CA LYS A 2 8.72 7.21 2.61
C LYS A 2 7.63 6.32 1.97
N ILE A 3 7.02 5.39 2.71
CA ILE A 3 6.06 4.40 2.14
C ILE A 3 4.73 5.06 1.71
N GLY A 4 4.19 5.97 2.52
CA GLY A 4 2.93 6.66 2.18
C GLY A 4 3.03 7.48 0.88
N ALA A 5 4.17 8.13 0.63
CA ALA A 5 4.40 8.87 -0.61
C ALA A 5 4.44 7.95 -1.84
N ILE A 6 5.05 6.76 -1.72
CA ILE A 6 5.09 5.76 -2.79
C ILE A 6 3.67 5.25 -3.12
N ILE A 7 2.84 5.02 -2.09
CA ILE A 7 1.44 4.63 -2.26
C ILE A 7 0.66 5.71 -3.03
N GLN A 8 0.85 7.00 -2.69
CA GLN A 8 0.19 8.10 -3.40
C GLN A 8 0.65 8.21 -4.87
N ILE A 9 1.93 8.03 -5.14
CA ILE A 9 2.46 7.99 -6.51
C ILE A 9 1.84 6.84 -7.30
N GLY A 10 1.67 5.66 -6.69
CA GLY A 10 1.03 4.51 -7.32
C GLY A 10 -0.42 4.79 -7.74
N TYR A 11 -1.21 5.45 -6.87
CA TYR A 11 -2.56 5.86 -7.24
C TYR A 11 -2.59 6.86 -8.40
N GLY A 12 -1.68 7.84 -8.38
CA GLY A 12 -1.53 8.79 -9.50
C GLY A 12 -1.18 8.08 -10.82
N ALA A 13 -0.28 7.10 -10.78
CA ALA A 13 0.08 6.32 -11.96
C ALA A 13 -1.12 5.54 -12.52
N ILE A 14 -1.93 4.91 -11.65
CA ILE A 14 -3.15 4.20 -12.08
C ILE A 14 -4.14 5.16 -12.74
N ALA A 15 -4.36 6.35 -12.17
CA ALA A 15 -5.26 7.34 -12.74
C ALA A 15 -4.82 7.81 -14.14
N ILE A 16 -3.50 7.94 -14.36
CA ILE A 16 -2.93 8.25 -15.68
C ILE A 16 -3.19 7.10 -16.65
N TYR A 17 -2.94 5.86 -16.23
CA TYR A 17 -3.18 4.69 -17.09
C TYR A 17 -4.66 4.51 -17.40
N ASP A 18 -5.57 4.77 -16.45
CA ASP A 18 -7.01 4.73 -16.69
C ASP A 18 -7.44 5.76 -17.72
N THR A 19 -6.89 6.98 -17.63
CA THR A 19 -7.13 8.01 -18.62
C THR A 19 -6.62 7.59 -20.00
N ALA A 20 -5.40 7.03 -20.07
CA ALA A 20 -4.82 6.55 -21.34
C ALA A 20 -5.66 5.43 -21.97
N LEU A 21 -6.16 4.49 -21.17
CA LEU A 21 -6.98 3.37 -21.65
C LEU A 21 -8.37 3.80 -22.13
N LYS A 22 -8.89 4.96 -21.72
CA LYS A 22 -10.12 5.52 -22.32
C LYS A 22 -9.94 5.85 -23.80
N PHE A 23 -8.73 6.29 -24.19
CA PHE A 23 -8.41 6.64 -25.58
C PHE A 23 -7.89 5.44 -26.37
N ALA A 24 -7.21 4.50 -25.71
CA ALA A 24 -6.65 3.30 -26.32
C ALA A 24 -6.93 2.06 -25.44
N PRO A 25 -8.16 1.52 -25.48
CA PRO A 25 -8.59 0.46 -24.54
C PRO A 25 -7.79 -0.84 -24.67
N ASN A 26 -7.23 -1.10 -25.85
CA ASN A 26 -6.46 -2.30 -26.15
C ASN A 26 -4.94 -2.06 -26.13
N ASP A 27 -4.46 -0.93 -25.59
CA ASP A 27 -3.03 -0.72 -25.40
C ASP A 27 -2.47 -1.66 -24.33
N LEU A 28 -1.98 -2.82 -24.77
CA LEU A 28 -1.39 -3.86 -23.94
C LEU A 28 -0.24 -3.35 -23.08
N LYS A 29 0.53 -2.36 -23.54
CA LYS A 29 1.63 -1.77 -22.77
C LYS A 29 1.09 -1.01 -21.57
N THR A 30 0.04 -0.22 -21.77
CA THR A 30 -0.62 0.53 -20.69
C THR A 30 -1.34 -0.41 -19.73
N LEU A 31 -2.03 -1.44 -20.23
CA LEU A 31 -2.66 -2.48 -19.40
C LEU A 31 -1.62 -3.18 -18.51
N LYS A 32 -0.49 -3.60 -19.07
CA LYS A 32 0.60 -4.24 -18.32
C LYS A 32 1.16 -3.31 -17.23
N ARG A 33 1.36 -2.03 -17.55
CA ARG A 33 1.86 -1.03 -16.60
C ARG A 33 0.87 -0.76 -15.47
N LYS A 34 -0.43 -0.69 -15.77
CA LYS A 34 -1.47 -0.56 -14.76
C LYS A 34 -1.51 -1.79 -13.84
N GLY A 35 -1.46 -2.99 -14.41
CA GLY A 35 -1.41 -4.23 -13.62
C GLY A 35 -0.23 -4.27 -12.66
N PHE A 36 0.97 -3.94 -13.13
CA PHE A 36 2.16 -3.86 -12.28
C PHE A 36 2.03 -2.82 -11.16
N ALA A 37 1.46 -1.65 -11.46
CA ALA A 37 1.23 -0.63 -10.43
C ALA A 37 0.23 -1.08 -9.36
N LEU A 38 -0.83 -1.81 -9.75
CA LEU A 38 -1.81 -2.40 -8.83
C LEU A 38 -1.16 -3.44 -7.92
N GLU A 39 -0.39 -4.37 -8.49
CA GLU A 39 0.33 -5.40 -7.74
C GLU A 39 1.23 -4.79 -6.66
N LYS A 40 2.03 -3.79 -7.04
CA LYS A 40 2.92 -3.09 -6.11
C LYS A 40 2.18 -2.32 -5.03
N LEU A 41 1.04 -1.71 -5.34
CA LEU A 41 0.22 -1.06 -4.32
C LEU A 41 -0.33 -2.06 -3.31
N SER A 42 -0.83 -3.20 -3.76
CA SER A 42 -1.35 -4.24 -2.86
C SER A 42 -0.27 -4.76 -1.91
N GLU A 43 0.94 -5.03 -2.41
CA GLU A 43 2.08 -5.44 -1.57
C GLU A 43 2.42 -4.38 -0.51
N LEU A 44 2.49 -3.11 -0.91
CA LEU A 44 2.83 -2.01 0.00
C LEU A 44 1.77 -1.79 1.08
N GLN A 45 0.49 -1.94 0.73
CA GLN A 45 -0.62 -1.82 1.66
C GLN A 45 -0.62 -2.97 2.68
N LEU A 46 -0.43 -4.21 2.23
CA LEU A 46 -0.30 -5.37 3.11
C LEU A 46 0.88 -5.21 4.07
N SER A 47 2.03 -4.77 3.55
CA SER A 47 3.20 -4.47 4.37
C SER A 47 2.89 -3.42 5.44
N GLN A 48 2.23 -2.31 5.06
CA GLN A 48 1.83 -1.27 5.99
C GLN A 48 0.88 -1.78 7.08
N GLN A 49 -0.09 -2.63 6.71
CA GLN A 49 -1.02 -3.25 7.64
C GLN A 49 -0.27 -4.12 8.66
N HIS A 50 0.60 -5.01 8.20
CA HIS A 50 1.37 -5.89 9.09
C HIS A 50 2.27 -5.13 10.06
N TYR A 51 2.95 -4.07 9.59
CA TYR A 51 3.73 -3.22 10.49
C TYR A 51 2.86 -2.53 11.54
N THR A 52 1.67 -2.08 11.15
CA THR A 52 0.74 -1.42 12.07
C THR A 52 0.21 -2.40 13.13
N GLU A 53 -0.13 -3.61 12.72
CA GLU A 53 -0.56 -4.69 13.61
C GLU A 53 0.56 -5.09 14.59
N ALA A 54 1.79 -5.25 14.11
CA ALA A 54 2.94 -5.58 14.95
C ALA A 54 3.20 -4.50 16.01
N ILE A 55 3.16 -3.22 15.62
CA ILE A 55 3.32 -2.09 16.56
C ILE A 55 2.18 -2.09 17.59
N LYS A 56 0.95 -2.38 17.18
CA LYS A 56 -0.20 -2.46 18.09
C LYS A 56 -0.03 -3.60 19.11
N ALA A 57 0.38 -4.78 18.65
CA ALA A 57 0.62 -5.94 19.50
C ALA A 57 1.74 -5.66 20.53
N LEU A 58 2.85 -5.07 20.10
CA LEU A 58 3.95 -4.68 21.00
C LEU A 58 3.50 -3.68 22.07
N LYS A 59 2.70 -2.67 21.69
CA LYS A 59 2.15 -1.70 22.65
C LYS A 59 1.23 -2.37 23.67
N GLN A 60 0.40 -3.32 23.24
CA GLN A 60 -0.47 -4.08 24.15
C GLN A 60 0.33 -4.95 25.12
N ALA A 61 1.39 -5.61 24.65
CA ALA A 61 2.27 -6.42 25.50
C ALA A 61 2.96 -5.57 26.59
N ILE A 62 3.51 -4.41 26.21
CA ILE A 62 4.14 -3.47 27.17
C ILE A 62 3.10 -2.98 28.20
N ALA A 63 1.88 -2.64 27.75
CA ALA A 63 0.82 -2.19 28.64
C ALA A 63 0.37 -3.29 29.63
N TYR A 64 0.33 -4.54 29.18
CA TYR A 64 0.02 -5.68 30.05
C TYR A 64 1.11 -5.92 31.10
N ASP A 65 2.38 -5.93 30.67
CA ASP A 65 3.53 -6.13 31.56
C ASP A 65 3.64 -5.02 32.63
N SER A 66 3.43 -3.78 32.24
CA SER A 66 3.40 -2.62 33.15
C SER A 66 2.17 -2.55 34.07
N ALA A 67 1.09 -3.28 33.74
CA ALA A 67 -0.07 -3.43 34.61
C ALA A 67 0.09 -4.58 35.62
N PHE A 68 0.92 -5.59 35.31
CA PHE A 68 1.18 -6.75 36.18
C PHE A 68 2.37 -6.54 37.13
N SER A 69 3.25 -5.58 36.82
CA SER A 69 4.40 -5.18 37.64
C SER A 69 4.08 -4.05 38.65
N ARG A 70 2.80 -3.74 38.86
CA ARG A 70 2.27 -2.85 39.91
C ARG A 70 1.49 -3.65 40.94
#